data_AF-A0A2D5QP91-F1
#
_entry.id   AF-A0A2D5QP91-F1
#
_cell.length_a   1.000
_cell.length_b   1.000
_cell.length_c   1.000
_cell.angle_alpha   90.00
_cell.angle_beta   90.00
_cell.angle_gamma   90.00
#
_symmetry.space_group_name_H-M   'P 1'
#
loop_
_entity.id
_entity.type
_entity.pdbx_description
1 polymer ?
#
loop_
_entity_poly.entity_id
_entity_poly.type
_entity_poly.pdbx_seq_one_letter_code
_entity_poly.pdbx_strand_id
1 'polypeptide(L)'
;MSQSTVSDHHYRATLSLNWMNQACPSSLLMTLFMILAFYVQPQCASAKVKARLEVQLVESEGIMNFVFIDRTTEVQLDEVQVEKDLPNRLKFTIDGHRCQRAWQKSWRAKGLKRALLYPSKKQKNRCFLKVKMKRKITNEQIKAISKVERAEEGVLLKFSWDTKSLSNQGVDLIDESGKNDDSEGVNAVALSQETTQDKDTQKQEESPKPVDLVDDREEQTIEPQPVIPPEVAIGDFADMEVNEDQLGIQERPHSVIETVIVGQIEKARAYSPAPVILSGPIAVDVEGEIQQSKFLNRASLLLTKLLDREALSRGGSIWVIDPDLREQITKLNTNIPKLSLSQEKSLANHVGAQLISRAQLTINKTQGEELSLAISMSPVHQEGVQQDSDPGIYRVQHNLSKAMIEEALAQTWVEYKKDDLVLRSLILPGWGQIHQGDKRLGWTYLSSSIGLALGAILSSTLGYMASQDYQDNDPRTAHRRDDANAHYDRANLLWFGLGTVYLTSAIDALISSKDRSYLDLDRLNWSEVRQSLEAKRSR
;
A
#
# COMPACT_ATOMS: atom_id res chain seq x y z
N MET A 1 15.06 -53.45 45.94
CA MET A 1 14.31 -53.30 44.68
C MET A 1 13.75 -51.88 44.66
N SER A 2 14.48 -51.00 44.00
CA SER A 2 14.28 -49.55 43.94
C SER A 2 13.71 -49.18 42.58
N GLN A 3 12.51 -48.59 42.54
CA GLN A 3 11.97 -48.00 41.32
C GLN A 3 12.32 -46.52 41.28
N SER A 4 13.04 -46.14 40.22
CA SER A 4 13.49 -44.78 39.93
C SER A 4 12.37 -43.96 39.30
N THR A 5 12.05 -42.83 39.91
CA THR A 5 11.29 -41.75 39.29
C THR A 5 12.24 -40.90 38.44
N VAL A 6 11.95 -40.83 37.14
CA VAL A 6 12.62 -39.94 36.17
C VAL A 6 11.97 -38.57 36.30
N SER A 7 12.75 -37.58 36.75
CA SER A 7 12.36 -36.16 36.73
C SER A 7 12.86 -35.52 35.44
N ASP A 8 11.94 -35.13 34.56
CA ASP A 8 12.23 -34.32 33.39
C ASP A 8 12.55 -32.88 33.81
N HIS A 9 13.82 -32.50 33.72
CA HIS A 9 14.27 -31.11 33.80
C HIS A 9 14.22 -30.46 32.42
N HIS A 10 13.13 -29.73 32.14
CA HIS A 10 13.13 -28.74 31.07
C HIS A 10 13.97 -27.51 31.47
N TYR A 11 15.21 -27.47 31.02
CA TYR A 11 16.04 -26.26 31.05
C TYR A 11 15.50 -25.23 30.04
N ARG A 12 14.73 -24.24 30.51
CA ARG A 12 14.53 -22.97 29.79
C ARG A 12 15.77 -22.12 30.00
N ALA A 13 16.62 -22.03 28.98
CA ALA A 13 17.71 -21.06 28.93
C ALA A 13 17.14 -19.65 28.67
N THR A 14 16.67 -18.98 29.72
CA THR A 14 16.47 -17.53 29.70
C THR A 14 17.83 -16.87 29.95
N LEU A 15 18.58 -16.58 28.87
CA LEU A 15 19.71 -15.67 28.92
C LEU A 15 19.18 -14.29 29.30
N SER A 16 19.29 -13.92 30.57
CA SER A 16 18.89 -12.62 31.06
C SER A 16 19.88 -11.54 30.59
N LEU A 17 19.43 -10.68 29.68
CA LEU A 17 20.16 -9.50 29.19
C LEU A 17 20.44 -8.44 30.29
N ASN A 18 20.01 -8.68 31.53
CA ASN A 18 20.15 -7.72 32.64
C ASN A 18 21.60 -7.48 33.07
N TRP A 19 22.56 -8.34 32.70
CA TRP A 19 23.96 -8.16 33.09
C TRP A 19 24.72 -7.13 32.22
N MET A 20 24.26 -6.82 31.00
CA MET A 20 24.93 -5.83 30.14
C MET A 20 24.55 -4.37 30.44
N ASN A 21 23.48 -4.11 31.20
CA ASN A 21 23.03 -2.74 31.49
C ASN A 21 23.72 -2.07 32.70
N GLN A 22 24.55 -2.79 33.46
CA GLN A 22 25.22 -2.22 34.65
C GLN A 22 26.67 -1.77 34.41
N ALA A 23 27.27 -2.09 33.26
CA ALA A 23 28.59 -1.58 32.88
C ALA A 23 28.42 -0.44 31.88
N CYS A 24 28.34 0.79 32.36
CA CYS A 24 28.21 1.99 31.53
C CYS A 24 29.60 2.37 30.94
N PRO A 25 29.87 2.20 29.63
CA PRO A 25 31.10 2.66 28.98
C PRO A 25 30.83 3.96 28.21
N SER A 26 29.89 4.79 28.69
CA SER A 26 29.37 5.93 27.93
C SER A 26 30.42 7.00 27.66
N SER A 27 31.47 7.12 28.48
CA SER A 27 32.51 8.14 28.28
C SER A 27 33.52 7.78 27.19
N LEU A 28 33.94 6.51 27.08
CA LEU A 28 34.92 6.04 26.09
C LEU A 28 34.33 5.94 24.68
N LEU A 29 33.07 5.48 24.59
CA LEU A 29 32.36 5.45 23.30
C LEU A 29 32.10 6.86 22.77
N MET A 30 31.75 7.82 23.64
CA MET A 30 31.61 9.25 23.25
C MET A 30 32.92 9.86 22.77
N THR A 31 34.05 9.58 23.42
CA THR A 31 35.35 10.13 23.01
C THR A 31 35.81 9.53 21.68
N LEU A 32 35.61 8.23 21.45
CA LEU A 32 35.90 7.61 20.16
C LEU A 32 35.00 8.18 19.04
N PHE A 33 33.72 8.42 19.33
CA PHE A 33 32.76 8.99 18.38
C PHE A 33 33.13 10.43 17.99
N MET A 34 33.56 11.25 18.95
CA MET A 34 34.02 12.61 18.70
C MET A 34 35.31 12.63 17.85
N ILE A 35 36.25 11.74 18.11
CA ILE A 35 37.50 11.64 17.32
C ILE A 35 37.20 11.22 15.86
N LEU A 36 36.27 10.27 15.65
CA LEU A 36 35.85 9.86 14.31
C LEU A 36 35.03 10.93 13.58
N ALA A 37 34.18 11.68 14.29
CA ALA A 37 33.39 12.77 13.71
C ALA A 37 34.25 13.93 13.19
N PHE A 38 35.41 14.19 13.79
CA PHE A 38 36.33 15.25 13.36
C PHE A 38 37.24 14.85 12.17
N TYR A 39 37.47 13.56 11.93
CA TYR A 39 38.35 13.09 10.85
C TYR A 39 37.63 12.81 9.53
N VAL A 40 36.30 12.65 9.53
CA VAL A 40 35.52 12.50 8.31
C VAL A 40 35.08 13.88 7.83
N GLN A 41 35.99 14.60 7.15
CA GLN A 41 35.54 15.70 6.30
C GLN A 41 34.61 15.10 5.22
N PRO A 42 33.36 15.58 5.09
CA PRO A 42 32.48 15.10 4.04
C PRO A 42 33.06 15.58 2.71
N GLN A 43 33.69 14.68 1.96
CA GLN A 43 33.78 14.88 0.53
C GLN A 43 32.34 14.91 0.04
N CYS A 44 31.86 16.12 -0.27
CA CYS A 44 30.58 16.36 -0.92
C CYS A 44 30.56 15.59 -2.24
N ALA A 45 30.15 14.31 -2.16
CA ALA A 45 29.70 13.57 -3.31
C ALA A 45 28.50 14.36 -3.85
N SER A 46 28.69 14.99 -5.01
CA SER A 46 27.65 15.67 -5.77
C SER A 46 26.41 14.78 -5.77
N ALA A 47 25.41 15.16 -4.99
CA ALA A 47 24.19 14.40 -4.82
C ALA A 47 23.63 14.18 -6.23
N LYS A 48 23.61 12.92 -6.69
CA LYS A 48 23.01 12.55 -7.97
C LYS A 48 21.60 13.15 -7.98
N VAL A 49 21.42 14.20 -8.79
CA VAL A 49 20.15 14.91 -8.91
C VAL A 49 19.10 13.86 -9.24
N LYS A 50 18.24 13.57 -8.26
CA LYS A 50 17.17 12.58 -8.40
C LYS A 50 16.34 12.98 -9.61
N ALA A 51 15.98 11.99 -10.43
CA ALA A 51 15.06 12.23 -11.53
C ALA A 51 13.74 12.82 -11.01
N ARG A 52 13.14 13.69 -11.83
CA ARG A 52 12.13 14.64 -11.37
C ARG A 52 10.73 14.31 -11.89
N LEU A 53 10.64 13.76 -13.09
CA LEU A 53 9.39 13.41 -13.75
C LEU A 53 8.96 11.97 -13.45
N GLU A 54 7.78 11.83 -12.87
CA GLU A 54 7.07 10.57 -12.61
C GLU A 54 5.80 10.49 -13.48
N VAL A 55 5.39 9.27 -13.84
CA VAL A 55 4.14 9.04 -14.59
C VAL A 55 3.26 8.12 -13.79
N GLN A 56 2.04 8.56 -13.50
CA GLN A 56 1.01 7.75 -12.88
C GLN A 56 -0.07 7.40 -13.90
N LEU A 57 -0.43 6.12 -13.96
CA LEU A 57 -1.58 5.64 -14.71
C LEU A 57 -2.79 5.58 -13.77
N VAL A 58 -3.83 6.35 -14.08
CA VAL A 58 -5.13 6.33 -13.41
C VAL A 58 -6.17 5.83 -14.42
N GLU A 59 -6.91 4.78 -14.07
CA GLU A 59 -7.99 4.27 -14.91
C GLU A 59 -9.32 4.73 -14.32
N SER A 60 -10.17 5.35 -15.14
CA SER A 60 -11.50 5.80 -14.75
C SER A 60 -12.46 5.50 -15.90
N GLU A 61 -13.46 4.64 -15.65
CA GLU A 61 -14.55 4.38 -16.59
C GLU A 61 -14.12 3.94 -18.01
N GLY A 62 -12.99 3.22 -18.13
CA GLY A 62 -12.44 2.78 -19.41
C GLY A 62 -11.59 3.83 -20.13
N ILE A 63 -11.42 5.01 -19.54
CA ILE A 63 -10.47 6.04 -19.94
C ILE A 63 -9.15 5.80 -19.19
N MET A 64 -8.07 5.73 -19.95
CA MET A 64 -6.71 5.67 -19.43
C MET A 64 -6.16 7.08 -19.31
N ASN A 65 -5.85 7.47 -18.08
CA ASN A 65 -5.26 8.76 -17.78
C ASN A 65 -3.79 8.59 -17.43
N PHE A 66 -2.91 9.27 -18.15
CA PHE A 66 -1.49 9.37 -17.80
C PHE A 66 -1.25 10.75 -17.19
N VAL A 67 -0.91 10.79 -15.91
CA VAL A 67 -0.59 12.01 -15.16
C VAL A 67 0.92 12.16 -15.12
N PHE A 68 1.43 13.26 -15.66
CA PHE A 68 2.85 13.62 -15.62
C PHE A 68 3.11 14.56 -14.46
N ILE A 69 3.82 14.07 -13.45
CA ILE A 69 4.11 14.84 -12.24
C ILE A 69 5.61 15.14 -12.23
N ASP A 70 5.99 16.40 -12.34
CA ASP A 70 7.35 16.85 -11.99
C ASP A 70 7.29 17.62 -10.67
N ARG A 71 8.06 17.17 -9.68
CA ARG A 71 8.03 17.73 -8.32
C ARG A 71 8.65 19.12 -8.19
N THR A 72 9.26 19.65 -9.24
CA THR A 72 10.03 20.90 -9.19
C THR A 72 9.52 21.98 -10.13
N THR A 73 8.88 21.60 -11.21
CA THR A 73 8.44 22.49 -12.28
C THR A 73 7.09 22.01 -12.78
N GLU A 74 6.15 22.92 -12.99
CA GLU A 74 4.90 22.59 -13.66
C GLU A 74 5.20 22.11 -15.09
N VAL A 75 4.56 21.03 -15.51
CA VAL A 75 4.70 20.47 -16.87
C VAL A 75 3.69 21.21 -17.74
N GLN A 76 4.14 21.89 -18.80
CA GLN A 76 3.24 22.64 -19.67
C GLN A 76 2.68 21.75 -20.79
N LEU A 77 1.45 22.05 -21.24
CA LEU A 77 0.77 21.29 -22.31
C LEU A 77 1.56 21.25 -23.64
N ASP A 78 2.28 22.32 -23.92
CA ASP A 78 3.06 22.51 -25.15
C ASP A 78 4.33 21.64 -25.19
N GLU A 79 4.82 21.23 -24.01
CA GLU A 79 6.02 20.40 -23.89
C GLU A 79 5.76 18.92 -24.21
N VAL A 80 4.48 18.52 -24.28
CA VAL A 80 4.07 17.13 -24.49
C VAL A 80 3.64 16.89 -25.94
N GLN A 81 4.48 16.24 -26.75
CA GLN A 81 4.14 15.89 -28.13
C GLN A 81 3.68 14.43 -28.24
N VAL A 82 2.62 14.18 -29.00
CA VAL A 82 2.05 12.83 -29.19
C VAL A 82 2.33 12.34 -30.61
N GLU A 83 3.04 11.21 -30.73
CA GLU A 83 3.40 10.61 -32.01
C GLU A 83 2.99 9.13 -32.06
N LYS A 84 2.62 8.65 -33.25
CA LYS A 84 2.43 7.23 -33.54
C LYS A 84 3.80 6.59 -33.85
N ASP A 85 4.32 5.77 -32.94
CA ASP A 85 5.60 5.04 -33.14
C ASP A 85 5.39 3.80 -34.00
N LEU A 86 4.33 3.03 -33.73
CA LEU A 86 3.96 1.82 -34.48
C LEU A 86 2.43 1.66 -34.50
N PRO A 87 1.86 0.75 -35.32
CA PRO A 87 0.42 0.53 -35.37
C PRO A 87 -0.25 0.28 -34.02
N ASN A 88 0.45 -0.28 -33.04
CA ASN A 88 -0.05 -0.54 -31.68
C ASN A 88 0.73 0.19 -30.59
N ARG A 89 1.38 1.32 -30.92
CA ARG A 89 2.26 2.02 -29.99
C ARG A 89 2.22 3.53 -30.15
N LEU A 90 1.96 4.21 -29.05
CA LEU A 90 2.10 5.66 -28.92
C LEU A 90 3.43 6.00 -28.28
N LYS A 91 3.99 7.13 -28.68
CA LYS A 91 5.16 7.74 -28.09
C LYS A 91 4.80 9.17 -27.72
N PHE A 92 4.91 9.48 -26.44
CA PHE A 92 4.83 10.84 -25.94
C PHE A 92 6.25 11.36 -25.73
N THR A 93 6.57 12.51 -26.30
CA THR A 93 7.84 13.21 -26.11
C THR A 93 7.59 14.36 -25.15
N ILE A 94 8.41 14.48 -24.11
CA ILE A 94 8.29 15.49 -23.06
C ILE A 94 9.63 16.21 -22.99
N ASP A 95 9.64 17.48 -23.38
CA ASP A 95 10.83 18.33 -23.37
C ASP A 95 10.95 19.09 -22.04
N GLY A 96 12.12 19.65 -21.73
CA GLY A 96 12.36 20.38 -20.47
C GLY A 96 12.65 19.51 -19.23
N HIS A 97 12.15 18.26 -19.19
CA HIS A 97 12.18 17.44 -17.97
C HIS A 97 13.24 16.33 -17.95
N ARG A 98 13.70 15.97 -16.74
CA ARG A 98 14.57 14.82 -16.49
C ARG A 98 13.79 13.69 -15.82
N CYS A 99 13.80 12.50 -16.44
CA CYS A 99 13.14 11.31 -15.92
C CYS A 99 14.14 10.18 -15.65
N GLN A 100 13.78 9.29 -14.74
CA GLN A 100 14.42 8.00 -14.58
C GLN A 100 13.61 6.99 -15.38
N ARG A 101 14.28 5.92 -15.81
CA ARG A 101 13.59 4.82 -16.46
C ARG A 101 12.59 4.21 -15.48
N ALA A 102 11.31 4.36 -15.76
CA ALA A 102 10.21 3.82 -14.97
C ALA A 102 9.33 2.95 -15.87
N TRP A 103 8.87 1.84 -15.32
CA TRP A 103 8.06 0.88 -16.05
C TRP A 103 6.78 0.61 -15.29
N GLN A 104 5.65 0.82 -15.96
CA GLN A 104 4.34 0.50 -15.41
C GLN A 104 3.69 -0.59 -16.28
N LYS A 105 3.49 -1.76 -15.70
CA LYS A 105 2.59 -2.77 -16.23
C LYS A 105 1.20 -2.51 -15.66
N SER A 106 0.21 -2.32 -16.51
CA SER A 106 -1.17 -2.40 -16.07
C SER A 106 -1.74 -3.74 -16.53
N TRP A 107 -2.13 -4.57 -15.56
CA TRP A 107 -2.92 -5.77 -15.81
C TRP A 107 -4.43 -5.45 -15.83
N ARG A 108 -4.81 -4.32 -15.24
CA ARG A 108 -6.20 -3.89 -15.04
C ARG A 108 -6.74 -3.10 -16.24
N ALA A 109 -5.91 -2.24 -16.85
CA ALA A 109 -6.34 -1.41 -17.97
C ALA A 109 -6.61 -2.24 -19.22
N LYS A 110 -7.90 -2.31 -19.60
CA LYS A 110 -8.32 -2.98 -20.83
C LYS A 110 -7.59 -2.36 -22.02
N GLY A 111 -6.96 -3.20 -22.84
CA GLY A 111 -6.24 -2.78 -24.05
C GLY A 111 -4.80 -2.27 -23.86
N LEU A 112 -4.34 -1.93 -22.65
CA LEU A 112 -2.95 -1.57 -22.40
C LEU A 112 -2.08 -2.83 -22.21
N LYS A 113 -0.89 -2.87 -22.86
CA LYS A 113 0.10 -3.95 -22.63
C LYS A 113 1.21 -3.50 -21.71
N ARG A 114 1.72 -2.26 -21.88
CA ARG A 114 2.74 -1.64 -21.02
C ARG A 114 2.91 -0.17 -21.33
N ALA A 115 3.30 0.61 -20.32
CA ALA A 115 3.82 1.98 -20.47
C ALA A 115 5.26 2.06 -19.94
N LEU A 116 6.17 2.65 -20.71
CA LEU A 116 7.59 2.75 -20.36
C LEU A 116 8.05 4.21 -20.50
N LEU A 117 8.39 4.83 -19.38
CA LEU A 117 9.05 6.14 -19.33
C LEU A 117 10.56 5.94 -19.36
N TYR A 118 11.27 6.66 -20.22
CA TYR A 118 12.73 6.59 -20.26
C TYR A 118 13.36 7.90 -20.79
N PRO A 119 14.57 8.24 -20.33
CA PRO A 119 15.27 9.44 -20.78
C PRO A 119 15.78 9.29 -22.21
N SER A 120 15.83 10.39 -22.94
CA SER A 120 16.47 10.44 -24.26
C SER A 120 17.97 10.20 -24.15
N LYS A 121 18.50 9.41 -25.07
CA LYS A 121 19.96 9.21 -25.19
C LYS A 121 20.67 10.42 -25.81
N LYS A 122 19.94 11.24 -26.59
CA LYS A 122 20.50 12.37 -27.34
C LYS A 122 20.43 13.70 -26.57
N GLN A 123 19.45 13.85 -25.69
CA GLN A 123 19.17 15.11 -24.99
C GLN A 123 18.88 14.84 -23.51
N LYS A 124 19.58 15.54 -22.60
CA LYS A 124 19.50 15.27 -21.16
C LYS A 124 18.15 15.64 -20.53
N ASN A 125 17.45 16.63 -21.10
CA ASN A 125 16.17 17.15 -20.61
C ASN A 125 15.02 16.78 -21.57
N ARG A 126 15.08 15.59 -22.16
CA ARG A 126 14.00 15.06 -23.01
C ARG A 126 13.66 13.65 -22.53
N CYS A 127 12.38 13.39 -22.36
CA CYS A 127 11.84 12.12 -21.90
C CYS A 127 10.86 11.55 -22.91
N PHE A 128 10.76 10.22 -22.91
CA PHE A 128 9.84 9.49 -23.77
C PHE A 128 8.96 8.57 -22.93
N LEU A 129 7.65 8.68 -23.08
CA LEU A 129 6.71 7.67 -22.60
C LEU A 129 6.25 6.83 -23.80
N LYS A 130 6.62 5.56 -23.84
CA LYS A 130 6.16 4.60 -24.85
C LYS A 130 5.05 3.73 -24.31
N VAL A 131 3.86 3.89 -24.88
CA VAL A 131 2.65 3.16 -24.51
C VAL A 131 2.36 2.12 -25.58
N LYS A 132 2.52 0.84 -25.24
CA LYS A 132 2.22 -0.29 -26.13
C LYS A 132 0.85 -0.84 -25.80
N MET A 133 0.00 -0.92 -26.82
CA MET A 133 -1.36 -1.43 -26.72
C MET A 133 -1.46 -2.90 -27.18
N LYS A 134 -2.56 -3.56 -26.80
CA LYS A 134 -2.92 -4.91 -27.26
C LYS A 134 -3.49 -4.87 -28.68
N ARG A 135 -4.19 -3.81 -29.06
CA ARG A 135 -4.82 -3.62 -30.39
C ARG A 135 -4.11 -2.53 -31.21
N LYS A 136 -4.36 -2.48 -32.53
CA LYS A 136 -3.91 -1.40 -33.40
C LYS A 136 -4.70 -0.11 -33.08
N ILE A 137 -4.03 1.02 -33.18
CA ILE A 137 -4.54 2.36 -32.87
C ILE A 137 -4.90 3.05 -34.19
N THR A 138 -6.15 3.48 -34.30
CA THR A 138 -6.66 4.21 -35.47
C THR A 138 -6.21 5.67 -35.42
N ASN A 139 -6.25 6.38 -36.55
CA ASN A 139 -5.89 7.79 -36.59
C ASN A 139 -6.92 8.67 -35.85
N GLU A 140 -8.18 8.26 -35.84
CA GLU A 140 -9.25 8.89 -35.06
C GLU A 140 -8.97 8.84 -33.57
N GLN A 141 -8.54 7.68 -33.05
CA GLN A 141 -8.15 7.53 -31.65
C GLN A 141 -6.97 8.42 -31.26
N ILE A 142 -6.04 8.67 -32.19
CA ILE A 142 -4.92 9.59 -31.96
C ILE A 142 -5.42 11.04 -31.89
N LYS A 143 -6.33 11.42 -32.80
CA LYS A 143 -6.95 12.75 -32.80
C LYS A 143 -7.83 12.99 -31.56
N ALA A 144 -8.42 11.94 -31.01
CA ALA A 144 -9.26 12.01 -29.82
C ALA A 144 -8.49 12.09 -28.49
N ILE A 145 -7.15 12.04 -28.50
CA ILE A 145 -6.34 12.19 -27.29
C ILE A 145 -6.46 13.64 -26.81
N SER A 146 -7.21 13.86 -25.72
CA SER A 146 -7.30 15.18 -25.09
C SER A 146 -6.15 15.35 -24.10
N LYS A 147 -5.48 16.49 -24.19
CA LYS A 147 -4.56 16.95 -23.15
C LYS A 147 -5.31 17.92 -22.23
N VAL A 148 -5.22 17.70 -20.93
CA VAL A 148 -5.86 18.57 -19.91
C VAL A 148 -4.79 18.97 -18.91
N GLU A 149 -4.66 20.26 -18.64
CA GLU A 149 -3.77 20.76 -17.60
C GLU A 149 -4.45 20.63 -16.23
N ARG A 150 -3.72 20.11 -15.24
CA ARG A 150 -4.15 20.10 -13.83
C ARG A 150 -3.17 20.96 -13.04
N ALA A 151 -3.66 22.08 -12.52
CA ALA A 151 -2.88 23.10 -11.80
C ALA A 151 -2.02 22.54 -10.65
N GLU A 152 -2.35 21.39 -10.07
CA GLU A 152 -1.62 20.81 -8.94
C GLU A 152 -0.89 19.49 -9.26
N GLU A 153 -1.22 18.84 -10.39
CA GLU A 153 -0.76 17.47 -10.69
C GLU A 153 -0.03 17.35 -12.04
N GLY A 154 0.11 18.46 -12.78
CA GLY A 154 0.78 18.53 -14.08
C GLY A 154 -0.15 18.20 -15.25
N VAL A 155 0.36 17.55 -16.30
CA VAL A 155 -0.43 17.27 -17.52
C VAL A 155 -1.13 15.93 -17.42
N LEU A 156 -2.46 15.95 -17.60
CA LEU A 156 -3.32 14.79 -17.72
C LEU A 156 -3.54 14.46 -19.21
N LEU A 157 -3.05 13.32 -19.67
CA LEU A 157 -3.40 12.80 -20.99
C LEU A 157 -4.52 11.78 -20.86
N LYS A 158 -5.70 12.11 -21.40
CA LYS A 158 -6.83 11.19 -21.45
C LYS A 158 -6.81 10.43 -22.78
N PHE A 159 -6.86 9.11 -22.70
CA PHE A 159 -6.99 8.22 -23.84
C PHE A 159 -8.17 7.28 -23.59
N SER A 160 -9.13 7.22 -24.50
CA SER A 160 -10.21 6.22 -24.47
C SER A 160 -10.15 5.28 -25.66
N TRP A 161 -10.62 4.05 -25.42
CA TRP A 161 -10.78 3.04 -26.47
C TRP A 161 -12.03 3.25 -27.31
N ASP A 162 -13.10 3.74 -26.69
CA ASP A 162 -14.34 4.04 -27.38
C ASP A 162 -14.30 5.50 -27.83
N THR A 163 -14.22 5.73 -29.15
CA THR A 163 -14.21 7.09 -29.71
C THR A 163 -15.46 7.87 -29.31
N LYS A 164 -16.59 7.18 -29.07
CA LYS A 164 -17.85 7.79 -28.61
C LYS A 164 -17.78 8.31 -27.18
N SER A 165 -16.96 7.70 -26.33
CA SER A 165 -16.80 8.15 -24.93
C SER A 165 -16.02 9.45 -24.80
N LEU A 166 -15.21 9.82 -25.80
CA LEU A 166 -14.44 11.06 -25.83
C LEU A 166 -15.24 12.23 -26.44
N SER A 167 -16.08 11.96 -27.46
CA SER A 167 -16.88 13.01 -28.11
C SER A 167 -17.93 13.64 -27.20
N ASN A 168 -18.44 12.89 -26.22
CA ASN A 168 -19.48 13.38 -25.31
C ASN A 168 -18.95 14.28 -24.18
N GLN A 169 -17.63 14.47 -24.07
CA GLN A 169 -17.00 15.36 -23.08
C GLN A 169 -16.32 16.59 -23.72
N GLY A 170 -16.54 16.85 -25.01
CA GLY A 170 -15.97 18.00 -25.71
C GLY A 170 -16.56 19.31 -25.22
N VAL A 171 -15.72 20.13 -24.58
CA VAL A 171 -15.90 21.57 -24.42
C VAL A 171 -15.92 22.20 -25.81
N ASP A 172 -16.91 23.08 -26.07
CA ASP A 172 -17.06 23.83 -27.32
C ASP A 172 -15.73 24.49 -27.73
N LEU A 173 -15.17 24.03 -28.85
CA LEU A 173 -14.16 24.78 -29.59
C LEU A 173 -14.93 25.72 -30.54
N ILE A 174 -14.66 27.02 -30.37
CA ILE A 174 -15.17 28.10 -31.21
C ILE A 174 -14.88 27.80 -32.68
N ASP A 175 -15.95 27.61 -33.46
CA ASP A 175 -15.91 27.61 -34.92
C ASP A 175 -15.67 29.05 -35.40
N GLU A 176 -14.43 29.37 -35.78
CA GLU A 176 -14.16 30.53 -36.63
C GLU A 176 -14.58 30.21 -38.07
N SER A 177 -15.87 30.37 -38.37
CA SER A 177 -16.32 30.55 -39.74
C SER A 177 -17.37 31.66 -39.81
N GLY A 178 -16.96 32.80 -40.38
CA GLY A 178 -17.91 33.83 -40.81
C GLY A 178 -17.39 35.26 -40.75
N LYS A 179 -16.73 35.72 -41.82
CA LYS A 179 -17.02 37.00 -42.47
C LYS A 179 -16.20 37.19 -43.75
N ASN A 180 -16.87 37.06 -44.89
CA ASN A 180 -16.57 37.85 -46.08
C ASN A 180 -17.31 39.19 -45.94
N ASP A 181 -16.64 40.29 -46.25
CA ASP A 181 -17.15 41.36 -47.13
C ASP A 181 -16.02 42.37 -47.44
N ASP A 182 -15.67 42.40 -48.72
CA ASP A 182 -15.27 43.50 -49.61
C ASP A 182 -14.43 44.69 -49.09
N SER A 183 -13.25 44.86 -49.72
CA SER A 183 -12.91 46.10 -50.44
C SER A 183 -11.62 45.98 -51.26
N GLU A 184 -11.62 46.74 -52.35
CA GLU A 184 -10.75 46.74 -53.52
C GLU A 184 -9.28 47.12 -53.26
N GLY A 185 -8.36 46.69 -54.13
CA GLY A 185 -6.98 47.21 -54.11
C GLY A 185 -5.94 46.51 -54.99
N VAL A 186 -6.10 46.61 -56.31
CA VAL A 186 -5.08 46.74 -57.40
C VAL A 186 -3.58 46.43 -57.13
N ASN A 187 -3.00 45.64 -58.05
CA ASN A 187 -1.59 45.46 -58.51
C ASN A 187 -1.02 44.04 -58.26
N ALA A 188 -0.93 43.17 -59.27
CA ALA A 188 0.01 43.11 -60.41
C ALA A 188 1.28 42.29 -60.12
N VAL A 189 1.71 41.53 -61.16
CA VAL A 189 2.99 40.83 -61.36
C VAL A 189 3.03 39.39 -60.81
N ALA A 190 2.76 38.38 -61.66
CA ALA A 190 3.72 37.52 -62.38
C ALA A 190 4.43 36.50 -61.44
N LEU A 191 4.74 35.25 -61.78
CA LEU A 191 5.03 34.57 -63.04
C LEU A 191 5.19 33.06 -62.72
N SER A 192 4.94 32.20 -63.72
CA SER A 192 5.41 30.80 -63.87
C SER A 192 4.68 29.72 -63.06
N GLN A 193 3.78 28.93 -63.68
CA GLN A 193 4.05 27.80 -64.60
C GLN A 193 5.09 26.80 -64.07
N GLU A 194 4.66 25.57 -63.74
CA GLU A 194 4.99 24.43 -64.60
C GLU A 194 4.01 23.27 -64.41
N THR A 195 3.86 22.55 -65.51
CA THR A 195 2.79 21.63 -65.88
C THR A 195 3.31 20.20 -65.85
N THR A 196 2.47 19.24 -65.47
CA THR A 196 2.37 17.86 -66.02
C THR A 196 1.19 17.20 -65.29
N GLN A 197 0.00 16.95 -65.87
CA GLN A 197 -0.33 16.05 -66.99
C GLN A 197 0.44 14.72 -66.89
N ASP A 198 -0.14 13.53 -66.83
CA ASP A 198 -1.41 13.08 -67.40
C ASP A 198 -1.72 11.62 -67.00
N LYS A 199 -2.95 11.17 -67.31
CA LYS A 199 -3.44 9.78 -67.52
C LYS A 199 -4.18 9.01 -66.40
N ASP A 200 -5.50 9.19 -66.43
CA ASP A 200 -6.51 8.19 -66.84
C ASP A 200 -6.19 6.69 -66.73
N THR A 201 -7.08 5.96 -66.05
CA THR A 201 -7.79 4.79 -66.62
C THR A 201 -9.12 4.59 -65.88
N GLN A 202 -10.21 4.79 -66.62
CA GLN A 202 -11.58 4.41 -66.26
C GLN A 202 -11.75 2.88 -66.26
N LYS A 203 -12.63 2.37 -65.38
CA LYS A 203 -13.47 1.21 -65.69
C LYS A 203 -14.78 1.28 -64.90
N GLN A 204 -15.87 1.61 -65.62
CA GLN A 204 -17.25 1.20 -65.31
C GLN A 204 -17.29 -0.34 -65.23
N GLU A 205 -18.17 -1.02 -64.51
CA GLU A 205 -19.64 -1.11 -64.59
C GLU A 205 -19.94 -2.27 -63.59
N GLU A 206 -20.97 -2.28 -62.74
CA GLU A 206 -22.32 -2.76 -63.03
C GLU A 206 -23.12 -2.77 -61.72
N SER A 207 -24.34 -2.27 -61.77
CA SER A 207 -25.43 -2.64 -60.85
C SER A 207 -26.03 -3.98 -61.31
N PRO A 208 -26.63 -4.80 -60.43
CA PRO A 208 -28.10 -4.76 -60.40
C PRO A 208 -28.82 -5.13 -59.09
N LYS A 209 -29.97 -4.46 -58.96
CA LYS A 209 -31.30 -4.90 -58.51
C LYS A 209 -31.66 -5.15 -57.02
N PRO A 210 -32.91 -4.77 -56.64
CA PRO A 210 -33.47 -4.88 -55.30
C PRO A 210 -34.15 -6.24 -55.10
N VAL A 211 -34.21 -6.70 -53.84
CA VAL A 211 -35.06 -7.82 -53.44
C VAL A 211 -36.02 -7.33 -52.36
N ASP A 212 -37.29 -7.62 -52.62
CA ASP A 212 -38.48 -7.29 -51.85
C ASP A 212 -38.60 -8.04 -50.52
N LEU A 213 -39.48 -7.45 -49.70
CA LEU A 213 -40.13 -7.92 -48.48
C LEU A 213 -40.22 -9.44 -48.28
N VAL A 214 -39.91 -9.89 -47.06
CA VAL A 214 -40.74 -10.84 -46.31
C VAL A 214 -40.88 -10.34 -44.87
N ASP A 215 -42.14 -10.18 -44.50
CA ASP A 215 -42.70 -9.83 -43.21
C ASP A 215 -42.91 -11.14 -42.45
N ASP A 216 -42.30 -11.29 -41.27
CA ASP A 216 -42.67 -12.34 -40.30
C ASP A 216 -42.61 -11.74 -38.89
N ARG A 217 -43.77 -11.21 -38.50
CA ARG A 217 -44.18 -11.00 -37.11
C ARG A 217 -44.34 -12.36 -36.43
N GLU A 218 -43.48 -12.66 -35.46
CA GLU A 218 -43.83 -13.59 -34.38
C GLU A 218 -44.27 -12.77 -33.16
N GLU A 219 -45.54 -12.93 -32.82
CA GLU A 219 -46.17 -12.49 -31.58
C GLU A 219 -45.48 -13.16 -30.39
N GLN A 220 -44.72 -12.40 -29.60
CA GLN A 220 -44.39 -12.81 -28.24
C GLN A 220 -45.51 -12.39 -27.30
N THR A 221 -46.31 -13.39 -26.93
CA THR A 221 -47.24 -13.39 -25.82
C THR A 221 -46.52 -12.96 -24.54
N ILE A 222 -46.91 -11.80 -24.01
CA ILE A 222 -46.48 -11.30 -22.70
C ILE A 222 -47.23 -12.12 -21.65
N GLU A 223 -46.53 -13.01 -20.94
CA GLU A 223 -47.02 -13.57 -19.68
C GLU A 223 -47.09 -12.45 -18.62
N PRO A 224 -48.22 -12.28 -17.92
CA PRO A 224 -48.31 -11.30 -16.84
C PRO A 224 -47.42 -11.73 -15.67
N GLN A 225 -46.47 -10.88 -15.30
CA GLN A 225 -45.71 -11.01 -14.06
C GLN A 225 -46.68 -10.99 -12.86
N PRO A 226 -46.46 -11.84 -11.83
CA PRO A 226 -47.25 -11.78 -10.62
C PRO A 226 -46.99 -10.46 -9.91
N VAL A 227 -48.08 -9.71 -9.70
CA VAL A 227 -48.13 -8.54 -8.83
C VAL A 227 -47.72 -8.99 -7.43
N ILE A 228 -46.52 -8.59 -7.01
CA ILE A 228 -46.07 -8.72 -5.62
C ILE A 228 -46.87 -7.69 -4.81
N PRO A 229 -47.66 -8.10 -3.80
CA PRO A 229 -48.41 -7.17 -2.98
C PRO A 229 -47.45 -6.26 -2.18
N PRO A 230 -47.65 -4.92 -2.18
CA PRO A 230 -46.86 -4.01 -1.39
C PRO A 230 -47.48 -3.90 0.00
N GLU A 231 -47.12 -4.79 0.91
CA GLU A 231 -47.22 -4.61 2.37
C GLU A 231 -46.77 -5.91 3.06
N VAL A 232 -45.46 -6.13 3.13
CA VAL A 232 -44.91 -6.92 4.24
C VAL A 232 -44.47 -5.90 5.26
N ALA A 233 -45.22 -5.83 6.36
CA ALA A 233 -44.95 -4.95 7.49
C ALA A 233 -43.50 -5.17 7.96
N ILE A 234 -42.69 -4.12 7.82
CA ILE A 234 -41.30 -4.05 8.32
C ILE A 234 -41.25 -4.10 9.87
N GLY A 235 -42.40 -4.11 10.54
CA GLY A 235 -42.53 -4.12 12.00
C GLY A 235 -42.14 -5.43 12.70
N ASP A 236 -42.30 -6.59 12.07
CA ASP A 236 -42.17 -7.88 12.79
C ASP A 236 -40.73 -8.44 12.86
N PHE A 237 -39.75 -7.75 12.28
CA PHE A 237 -38.34 -8.17 12.34
C PHE A 237 -37.52 -7.45 13.41
N ALA A 238 -38.06 -6.38 14.01
CA ALA A 238 -37.35 -5.60 15.03
C ALA A 238 -37.24 -6.35 16.39
N ASP A 239 -38.19 -7.24 16.68
CA ASP A 239 -38.31 -7.91 17.99
C ASP A 239 -37.83 -9.37 17.98
N MET A 240 -37.13 -9.82 16.93
CA MET A 240 -36.59 -11.17 16.87
C MET A 240 -35.30 -11.27 17.73
N GLU A 241 -35.48 -11.47 19.04
CA GLU A 241 -34.43 -11.90 19.96
C GLU A 241 -33.98 -13.31 19.57
N VAL A 242 -32.76 -13.42 19.03
CA VAL A 242 -32.11 -14.71 18.80
C VAL A 242 -31.61 -15.19 20.15
N ASN A 243 -32.36 -16.09 20.79
CA ASN A 243 -31.95 -16.72 22.04
C ASN A 243 -30.75 -17.66 21.80
N GLU A 244 -29.80 -17.67 22.74
CA GLU A 244 -28.54 -18.44 22.67
C GLU A 244 -28.78 -19.94 22.38
N ASP A 245 -29.91 -20.48 22.83
CA ASP A 245 -30.30 -21.88 22.65
C ASP A 245 -30.62 -22.27 21.19
N GLN A 246 -31.01 -21.33 20.33
CA GLN A 246 -31.38 -21.63 18.93
C GLN A 246 -30.18 -21.84 18.01
N LEU A 247 -28.98 -21.41 18.42
CA LEU A 247 -27.78 -21.49 17.59
C LEU A 247 -27.03 -22.83 17.73
N GLY A 248 -27.39 -23.70 18.69
CA GLY A 248 -26.80 -25.03 18.83
C GLY A 248 -25.27 -25.03 19.08
N ILE A 249 -24.73 -23.96 19.65
CA ILE A 249 -23.29 -23.75 19.77
C ILE A 249 -22.77 -24.30 21.11
N GLN A 250 -22.16 -25.48 21.07
CA GLN A 250 -21.23 -25.91 22.13
C GLN A 250 -20.12 -24.86 22.28
N GLU A 251 -19.87 -24.39 23.50
CA GLU A 251 -18.90 -23.35 23.93
C GLU A 251 -17.48 -23.53 23.32
N ARG A 252 -17.30 -23.15 22.06
CA ARG A 252 -15.98 -22.87 21.49
C ARG A 252 -15.70 -21.38 21.70
N PRO A 253 -14.50 -20.94 22.08
CA PRO A 253 -14.18 -19.53 22.29
C PRO A 253 -14.16 -18.69 20.99
N HIS A 254 -14.24 -19.33 19.82
CA HIS A 254 -14.64 -18.63 18.61
C HIS A 254 -16.05 -18.01 18.80
N SER A 255 -16.95 -18.64 19.55
CA SER A 255 -18.35 -18.27 19.73
C SER A 255 -18.61 -16.86 20.22
N VAL A 256 -17.78 -16.16 21.00
CA VAL A 256 -18.22 -14.82 21.41
C VAL A 256 -18.15 -13.87 20.22
N ILE A 257 -16.96 -13.70 19.64
CA ILE A 257 -16.75 -12.86 18.45
C ILE A 257 -17.52 -13.42 17.25
N GLU A 258 -17.50 -14.74 17.09
CA GLU A 258 -18.27 -15.45 16.07
C GLU A 258 -19.76 -15.23 16.24
N THR A 259 -20.36 -15.40 17.42
CA THR A 259 -21.79 -15.16 17.63
C THR A 259 -22.15 -13.70 17.42
N VAL A 260 -21.29 -12.74 17.85
CA VAL A 260 -21.54 -11.32 17.55
C VAL A 260 -21.56 -11.10 16.04
N ILE A 261 -20.54 -11.58 15.33
CA ILE A 261 -20.37 -11.35 13.90
C ILE A 261 -21.42 -12.14 13.10
N VAL A 262 -21.70 -13.37 13.47
CA VAL A 262 -22.67 -14.26 12.82
C VAL A 262 -24.07 -13.71 13.01
N GLY A 263 -24.46 -13.38 14.23
CA GLY A 263 -25.75 -12.76 14.49
C GLY A 263 -25.93 -11.47 13.69
N GLN A 264 -24.87 -10.65 13.58
CA GLN A 264 -24.89 -9.41 12.81
C GLN A 264 -24.90 -9.64 11.28
N ILE A 265 -24.10 -10.57 10.77
CA ILE A 265 -24.04 -10.89 9.34
C ILE A 265 -25.32 -11.58 8.88
N GLU A 266 -25.89 -12.49 9.66
CA GLU A 266 -27.14 -13.16 9.33
C GLU A 266 -28.32 -12.18 9.33
N LYS A 267 -28.36 -11.26 10.29
CA LYS A 267 -29.34 -10.15 10.28
C LYS A 267 -29.10 -9.21 9.09
N ALA A 268 -27.86 -8.85 8.79
CA ALA A 268 -27.50 -8.07 7.61
C ALA A 268 -27.89 -8.78 6.30
N ARG A 269 -27.78 -10.11 6.26
CA ARG A 269 -28.22 -10.93 5.11
C ARG A 269 -29.72 -10.90 4.88
N ALA A 270 -30.51 -10.62 5.92
CA ALA A 270 -31.94 -10.39 5.76
C ALA A 270 -32.23 -9.14 4.92
N TYR A 271 -31.33 -8.14 4.90
CA TYR A 271 -31.46 -6.95 4.04
C TYR A 271 -30.97 -7.17 2.61
N SER A 272 -29.92 -7.96 2.44
CA SER A 272 -29.30 -8.22 1.15
C SER A 272 -28.49 -9.51 1.23
N PRO A 273 -28.59 -10.44 0.26
CA PRO A 273 -27.91 -11.75 0.33
C PRO A 273 -26.38 -11.65 0.39
N ALA A 274 -25.80 -10.50 0.00
CA ALA A 274 -24.37 -10.22 0.09
C ALA A 274 -24.14 -8.72 0.39
N PRO A 275 -24.38 -8.29 1.65
CA PRO A 275 -24.29 -6.87 1.98
C PRO A 275 -22.82 -6.43 1.94
N VAL A 276 -22.58 -5.25 1.38
CA VAL A 276 -21.29 -4.57 1.48
C VAL A 276 -21.28 -3.78 2.78
N ILE A 277 -20.41 -4.13 3.72
CA ILE A 277 -20.38 -3.54 5.07
C ILE A 277 -19.15 -2.65 5.19
N LEU A 278 -19.35 -1.37 5.50
CA LEU A 278 -18.27 -0.46 5.90
C LEU A 278 -18.10 -0.56 7.41
N SER A 279 -16.97 -1.10 7.88
CA SER A 279 -16.64 -1.13 9.31
C SER A 279 -15.63 -0.07 9.69
N GLY A 280 -16.04 0.81 10.60
CA GLY A 280 -15.11 1.73 11.27
C GLY A 280 -14.15 0.98 12.23
N PRO A 281 -13.03 1.60 12.62
CA PRO A 281 -12.26 1.14 13.77
C PRO A 281 -13.13 1.22 15.03
N ILE A 282 -12.92 0.30 15.99
CA ILE A 282 -13.66 0.31 17.25
C ILE A 282 -13.37 1.62 17.99
N ALA A 283 -14.41 2.42 18.16
CA ALA A 283 -14.38 3.67 18.90
C ALA A 283 -14.21 3.39 20.39
N VAL A 284 -13.22 4.01 21.02
CA VAL A 284 -13.07 3.95 22.46
C VAL A 284 -13.84 5.11 23.09
N ASP A 285 -14.72 4.80 24.04
CA ASP A 285 -15.38 5.83 24.83
C ASP A 285 -14.58 6.11 26.09
N VAL A 286 -13.84 7.22 26.08
CA VAL A 286 -12.93 7.59 27.17
C VAL A 286 -13.66 8.59 28.08
N GLU A 287 -14.69 8.15 28.79
CA GLU A 287 -15.31 8.94 29.86
C GLU A 287 -14.52 8.87 31.19
N GLY A 288 -13.20 8.66 31.14
CA GLY A 288 -12.36 8.37 32.31
C GLY A 288 -10.86 8.59 32.10
N GLU A 289 -10.10 8.48 33.19
CA GLU A 289 -8.68 8.85 33.35
C GLU A 289 -7.73 8.44 32.20
N ILE A 290 -6.74 9.32 31.95
CA ILE A 290 -5.74 9.23 30.86
C ILE A 290 -5.01 7.88 30.79
N GLN A 291 -4.82 7.16 31.91
CA GLN A 291 -4.10 5.89 31.92
C GLN A 291 -4.90 4.73 31.27
N GLN A 292 -6.23 4.74 31.37
CA GLN A 292 -7.07 3.69 30.76
C GLN A 292 -7.09 3.80 29.22
N SER A 293 -6.73 4.96 28.67
CA SER A 293 -6.70 5.19 27.22
C SER A 293 -5.72 4.25 26.50
N LYS A 294 -4.54 3.96 27.06
CA LYS A 294 -3.55 3.09 26.40
C LYS A 294 -4.04 1.65 26.29
N PHE A 295 -4.59 1.10 27.37
CA PHE A 295 -5.15 -0.24 27.37
C PHE A 295 -6.32 -0.34 26.38
N LEU A 296 -7.26 0.61 26.45
CA LEU A 296 -8.44 0.58 25.58
C LEU A 296 -8.09 0.74 24.11
N ASN A 297 -7.12 1.58 23.77
CA ASN A 297 -6.63 1.72 22.39
C ASN A 297 -5.98 0.43 21.88
N ARG A 298 -5.28 -0.31 22.75
CA ARG A 298 -4.72 -1.62 22.39
C ARG A 298 -5.81 -2.68 22.23
N ALA A 299 -6.75 -2.71 23.17
CA ALA A 299 -7.90 -3.62 23.16
C ALA A 299 -8.78 -3.39 21.92
N SER A 300 -9.06 -2.12 21.58
CA SER A 300 -9.83 -1.77 20.39
C SER A 300 -9.09 -2.21 19.11
N LEU A 301 -7.77 -2.05 19.04
CA LEU A 301 -6.98 -2.55 17.91
C LEU A 301 -7.02 -4.08 17.79
N LEU A 302 -6.88 -4.80 18.91
CA LEU A 302 -6.97 -6.27 18.96
C LEU A 302 -8.32 -6.75 18.45
N LEU A 303 -9.39 -6.25 19.05
CA LEU A 303 -10.76 -6.64 18.72
C LEU A 303 -11.07 -6.29 17.25
N THR A 304 -10.64 -5.12 16.78
CA THR A 304 -10.80 -4.72 15.38
C THR A 304 -10.13 -5.73 14.44
N LYS A 305 -8.90 -6.16 14.74
CA LYS A 305 -8.16 -7.13 13.92
C LYS A 305 -8.79 -8.53 13.96
N LEU A 306 -9.35 -8.92 15.10
CA LEU A 306 -10.09 -10.18 15.24
C LEU A 306 -11.40 -10.16 14.44
N LEU A 307 -12.15 -9.06 14.51
CA LEU A 307 -13.35 -8.84 13.69
C LEU A 307 -13.01 -8.93 12.20
N ASP A 308 -11.93 -8.27 11.76
CA ASP A 308 -11.49 -8.32 10.35
C ASP A 308 -11.14 -9.75 9.91
N ARG A 309 -10.42 -10.52 10.73
CA ARG A 309 -10.00 -11.90 10.42
C ARG A 309 -11.20 -12.82 10.27
N GLU A 310 -12.19 -12.67 11.14
CA GLU A 310 -13.42 -13.48 11.13
C GLU A 310 -14.37 -13.07 9.99
N ALA A 311 -14.44 -11.77 9.67
CA ALA A 311 -15.15 -11.30 8.49
C ALA A 311 -14.55 -11.88 7.19
N LEU A 312 -13.23 -11.92 7.08
CA LEU A 312 -12.51 -12.48 5.93
C LEU A 312 -12.67 -14.00 5.81
N SER A 313 -12.68 -14.74 6.93
CA SER A 313 -12.79 -16.21 6.92
C SER A 313 -14.13 -16.70 6.37
N ARG A 314 -15.20 -15.91 6.52
CA ARG A 314 -16.57 -16.29 6.13
C ARG A 314 -16.95 -15.97 4.69
N GLY A 315 -16.13 -15.23 3.94
CA GLY A 315 -16.26 -15.04 2.49
C GLY A 315 -17.61 -14.50 1.97
N GLY A 316 -18.49 -13.98 2.84
CA GLY A 316 -19.92 -13.84 2.54
C GLY A 316 -20.51 -12.43 2.57
N SER A 317 -19.72 -11.43 2.92
CA SER A 317 -20.08 -10.02 2.84
C SER A 317 -18.82 -9.28 2.44
N ILE A 318 -18.89 -8.39 1.46
CA ILE A 318 -17.75 -7.56 1.08
C ILE A 318 -17.61 -6.54 2.20
N TRP A 319 -16.92 -6.92 3.27
CA TRP A 319 -16.39 -5.94 4.20
C TRP A 319 -15.39 -5.15 3.38
N VAL A 320 -15.67 -3.87 3.12
CA VAL A 320 -14.67 -3.03 2.44
C VAL A 320 -13.63 -2.65 3.47
N ILE A 321 -12.78 -3.64 3.73
CA ILE A 321 -11.49 -3.55 4.39
C ILE A 321 -10.50 -3.27 3.27
N ASP A 322 -10.70 -2.23 2.46
CA ASP A 322 -9.60 -1.78 1.62
C ASP A 322 -8.54 -1.24 2.60
N PRO A 323 -7.40 -1.93 2.77
CA PRO A 323 -6.38 -1.51 3.73
C PRO A 323 -5.83 -0.13 3.37
N ASP A 324 -5.81 0.23 2.08
CA ASP A 324 -5.34 1.53 1.60
C ASP A 324 -6.35 2.62 1.96
N LEU A 325 -7.64 2.36 1.76
CA LEU A 325 -8.72 3.26 2.20
C LEU A 325 -8.71 3.42 3.72
N ARG A 326 -8.47 2.34 4.47
CA ARG A 326 -8.36 2.38 5.93
C ARG A 326 -7.14 3.16 6.40
N GLU A 327 -6.01 3.04 5.70
CA GLU A 327 -4.80 3.83 5.96
C GLU A 327 -5.04 5.32 5.66
N GLN A 328 -5.77 5.63 4.58
CA GLN A 328 -6.20 6.99 4.27
C GLN A 328 -7.15 7.54 5.33
N ILE A 329 -8.15 6.76 5.75
CA ILE A 329 -9.07 7.12 6.83
C ILE A 329 -8.29 7.32 8.12
N THR A 330 -7.37 6.43 8.50
CA THR A 330 -6.56 6.60 9.72
C THR A 330 -5.63 7.80 9.63
N LYS A 331 -5.04 8.11 8.46
CA LYS A 331 -4.28 9.35 8.23
C LYS A 331 -5.15 10.59 8.37
N LEU A 332 -6.41 10.54 7.95
CA LEU A 332 -7.40 11.59 8.18
C LEU A 332 -7.82 11.65 9.67
N ASN A 333 -7.81 10.51 10.37
CA ASN A 333 -8.28 10.36 11.75
C ASN A 333 -7.19 10.50 12.83
N THR A 334 -5.90 10.70 12.51
CA THR A 334 -4.85 10.72 13.56
C THR A 334 -5.08 11.79 14.63
N ASN A 335 -5.95 12.79 14.39
CA ASN A 335 -6.35 13.81 15.36
C ASN A 335 -7.86 14.04 15.48
N ILE A 336 -8.71 13.33 14.73
CA ILE A 336 -10.16 13.61 14.70
C ILE A 336 -10.91 12.50 15.46
N PRO A 337 -11.72 12.84 16.48
CA PRO A 337 -12.62 11.89 17.13
C PRO A 337 -13.66 11.42 16.12
N LYS A 338 -13.99 10.12 16.11
CA LYS A 338 -15.15 9.47 15.44
C LYS A 338 -15.67 10.23 14.20
N LEU A 339 -15.45 9.68 12.99
CA LEU A 339 -16.04 10.24 11.75
C LEU A 339 -17.52 10.60 11.98
N SER A 340 -17.93 11.80 11.56
CA SER A 340 -19.33 12.17 11.70
C SER A 340 -20.21 11.19 10.92
N LEU A 341 -21.46 11.00 11.35
CA LEU A 341 -22.39 10.11 10.64
C LEU A 341 -22.55 10.51 9.16
N SER A 342 -22.48 11.81 8.85
CA SER A 342 -22.47 12.30 7.47
C SER A 342 -21.21 11.91 6.69
N GLN A 343 -20.03 11.96 7.31
CA GLN A 343 -18.77 11.53 6.69
C GLN A 343 -18.75 10.02 6.45
N GLU A 344 -19.20 9.22 7.43
CA GLU A 344 -19.30 7.78 7.27
C GLU A 344 -20.31 7.39 6.20
N LYS A 345 -21.47 8.06 6.12
CA LYS A 345 -22.44 7.85 5.04
C LYS A 345 -21.86 8.22 3.67
N SER A 346 -21.16 9.34 3.56
CA SER A 346 -20.49 9.76 2.32
C SER A 346 -19.45 8.74 1.88
N LEU A 347 -18.62 8.28 2.82
CA LEU A 347 -17.62 7.24 2.57
C LEU A 347 -18.26 5.90 2.18
N ALA A 348 -19.32 5.51 2.89
CA ALA A 348 -20.07 4.28 2.59
C ALA A 348 -20.67 4.33 1.19
N ASN A 349 -21.28 5.46 0.80
CA ASN A 349 -21.78 5.69 -0.55
C ASN A 349 -20.65 5.62 -1.59
N HIS A 350 -19.50 6.25 -1.32
CA HIS A 350 -18.35 6.24 -2.23
C HIS A 350 -17.82 4.82 -2.48
N VAL A 351 -17.88 3.97 -1.45
CA VAL A 351 -17.39 2.60 -1.46
C VAL A 351 -18.47 1.59 -1.92
N GLY A 352 -19.72 2.03 -2.10
CA GLY A 352 -20.85 1.16 -2.42
C GLY A 352 -21.27 0.26 -1.25
N ALA A 353 -20.96 0.66 -0.01
CA ALA A 353 -21.43 -0.02 1.18
C ALA A 353 -22.93 0.21 1.38
N GLN A 354 -23.66 -0.84 1.75
CA GLN A 354 -25.09 -0.82 2.05
C GLN A 354 -25.33 -0.60 3.54
N LEU A 355 -24.41 -1.07 4.38
CA LEU A 355 -24.47 -0.99 5.84
C LEU A 355 -23.20 -0.36 6.40
N ILE A 356 -23.35 0.40 7.48
CA ILE A 356 -22.26 0.94 8.30
C ILE A 356 -22.25 0.16 9.61
N SER A 357 -21.12 -0.48 9.93
CA SER A 357 -20.88 -1.11 11.22
C SER A 357 -20.04 -0.19 12.09
N ARG A 358 -20.59 0.15 13.26
CA ARG A 358 -19.93 0.93 14.31
C ARG A 358 -19.74 0.03 15.50
N ALA A 359 -18.53 -0.01 16.02
CA ALA A 359 -18.26 -0.72 17.26
C ALA A 359 -17.71 0.28 18.27
N GLN A 360 -18.25 0.24 19.49
CA GLN A 360 -17.87 1.08 20.61
C GLN A 360 -17.42 0.18 21.76
N LEU A 361 -16.24 0.47 22.30
CA LEU A 361 -15.70 -0.20 23.47
C LEU A 361 -15.77 0.76 24.66
N THR A 362 -16.51 0.36 25.69
CA THR A 362 -16.66 1.11 26.94
C THR A 362 -16.18 0.27 28.13
N ILE A 363 -15.61 0.91 29.16
CA ILE A 363 -15.34 0.24 30.44
C ILE A 363 -16.58 0.40 31.30
N ASN A 364 -17.12 -0.70 31.81
CA ASN A 364 -18.21 -0.61 32.76
C ASN A 364 -17.68 -0.12 34.13
N LYS A 365 -17.99 1.13 34.48
CA LYS A 365 -17.52 1.77 35.73
C LYS A 365 -17.97 1.02 36.99
N THR A 366 -19.12 0.34 36.95
CA THR A 366 -19.68 -0.34 38.12
C THR A 366 -18.97 -1.65 38.47
N GLN A 367 -18.39 -2.32 37.46
CA GLN A 367 -17.78 -3.63 37.63
C GLN A 367 -16.26 -3.62 37.45
N GLY A 368 -15.66 -2.58 36.85
CA GLY A 368 -14.21 -2.34 36.77
C GLY A 368 -13.37 -3.35 35.97
N GLU A 369 -13.85 -4.59 35.86
CA GLU A 369 -13.23 -5.75 35.24
C GLU A 369 -13.93 -6.18 33.95
N GLU A 370 -15.04 -5.52 33.60
CA GLU A 370 -15.82 -5.82 32.40
C GLU A 370 -15.71 -4.69 31.38
N LEU A 371 -15.43 -5.09 30.14
CA LEU A 371 -15.43 -4.26 28.95
C LEU A 371 -16.74 -4.50 28.21
N SER A 372 -17.52 -3.46 27.96
CA SER A 372 -18.72 -3.57 27.14
C SER A 372 -18.38 -3.21 25.69
N LEU A 373 -18.45 -4.19 24.79
CA LEU A 373 -18.36 -4.01 23.35
C LEU A 373 -19.77 -3.91 22.78
N ALA A 374 -20.16 -2.71 22.35
CA ALA A 374 -21.41 -2.47 21.65
C ALA A 374 -21.14 -2.37 20.15
N ILE A 375 -21.71 -3.25 19.35
CA ILE A 375 -21.67 -3.17 17.88
C ILE A 375 -23.05 -2.75 17.39
N SER A 376 -23.13 -1.66 16.64
CA SER A 376 -24.31 -1.19 15.95
C SER A 376 -24.14 -1.23 14.43
N MET A 377 -25.16 -1.70 13.73
CA MET A 377 -25.23 -1.64 12.26
C MET A 377 -26.38 -0.76 11.82
N SER A 378 -26.12 0.15 10.89
CA SER A 378 -27.13 1.05 10.32
C SER A 378 -27.09 1.05 8.79
N PRO A 379 -28.26 1.10 8.11
CA PRO A 379 -28.31 1.21 6.66
C PRO A 379 -27.92 2.61 6.19
N VAL A 380 -27.20 2.68 5.08
CA VAL A 380 -26.66 3.97 4.56
C VAL A 380 -27.77 4.89 4.05
N HIS A 381 -28.80 4.33 3.43
CA HIS A 381 -29.86 5.08 2.73
C HIS A 381 -31.09 5.43 3.59
N GLN A 382 -31.10 5.15 4.89
CA GLN A 382 -32.15 5.68 5.77
C GLN A 382 -31.90 7.18 6.02
N GLU A 383 -32.65 8.02 5.32
CA GLU A 383 -32.83 9.43 5.64
C GLU A 383 -33.83 9.57 6.80
N GLY A 384 -33.52 10.44 7.77
CA GLY A 384 -34.43 10.74 8.89
C GLY A 384 -34.19 9.98 10.21
N VAL A 385 -33.32 8.97 10.23
CA VAL A 385 -33.00 8.21 11.45
C VAL A 385 -31.99 9.00 12.29
N GLN A 386 -32.48 9.73 13.29
CA GLN A 386 -31.67 10.55 14.21
C GLN A 386 -31.59 9.98 15.62
N GLN A 387 -32.29 8.90 15.96
CA GLN A 387 -32.36 8.44 17.36
C GLN A 387 -31.88 7.00 17.55
N ASP A 388 -31.23 6.77 18.69
CA ASP A 388 -30.82 5.45 19.21
C ASP A 388 -31.99 4.45 19.36
N SER A 389 -33.23 4.89 19.13
CA SER A 389 -34.47 4.11 19.19
C SER A 389 -35.05 3.75 17.81
N ASP A 390 -34.36 4.05 16.71
CA ASP A 390 -34.90 3.79 15.38
C ASP A 390 -34.92 2.29 15.03
N PRO A 391 -36.06 1.76 14.51
CA PRO A 391 -36.32 0.31 14.30
C PRO A 391 -35.50 -0.37 13.19
N GLY A 392 -34.39 0.24 12.75
CA GLY A 392 -33.46 -0.33 11.77
C GLY A 392 -32.00 -0.42 12.25
N ILE A 393 -31.73 0.01 13.48
CA ILE A 393 -30.38 -0.02 14.06
C ILE A 393 -30.23 -1.30 14.89
N TYR A 394 -29.47 -2.27 14.38
CA TYR A 394 -29.17 -3.48 15.14
C TYR A 394 -28.05 -3.20 16.11
N ARG A 395 -28.35 -3.21 17.41
CA ARG A 395 -27.35 -3.08 18.47
C ARG A 395 -27.19 -4.39 19.20
N VAL A 396 -25.96 -4.85 19.29
CA VAL A 396 -25.60 -6.00 20.11
C VAL A 396 -24.52 -5.56 21.09
N GLN A 397 -24.75 -5.82 22.37
CA GLN A 397 -23.84 -5.48 23.45
C GLN A 397 -23.30 -6.76 24.08
N HIS A 398 -21.98 -6.87 24.16
CA HIS A 398 -21.28 -7.99 24.78
C HIS A 398 -20.37 -7.51 25.90
N ASN A 399 -20.44 -8.20 27.03
CA ASN A 399 -19.49 -8.01 28.11
C ASN A 399 -18.29 -8.94 27.89
N LEU A 400 -17.11 -8.33 27.79
CA LEU A 400 -15.83 -8.98 27.61
C LEU A 400 -15.04 -8.87 28.92
N SER A 401 -14.44 -9.97 29.37
CA SER A 401 -13.55 -9.93 30.52
C SER A 401 -12.29 -9.13 30.21
N LYS A 402 -12.01 -8.08 31.02
CA LYS A 402 -10.79 -7.28 30.91
C LYS A 402 -9.54 -8.15 31.03
N ALA A 403 -9.50 -9.06 32.00
CA ALA A 403 -8.37 -9.97 32.23
C ALA A 403 -8.07 -10.84 31.00
N MET A 404 -9.11 -11.29 30.30
CA MET A 404 -8.96 -12.07 29.05
C MET A 404 -8.34 -11.24 27.94
N ILE A 405 -8.78 -9.99 27.77
CA ILE A 405 -8.23 -9.08 26.76
C ILE A 405 -6.79 -8.67 27.10
N GLU A 406 -6.47 -8.44 28.37
CA GLU A 406 -5.11 -8.16 28.82
C GLU A 406 -4.15 -9.31 28.51
N GLU A 407 -4.57 -10.54 28.76
CA GLU A 407 -3.76 -11.73 28.47
C GLU A 407 -3.60 -11.94 26.95
N ALA A 408 -4.68 -11.78 26.18
CA ALA A 408 -4.63 -11.85 24.72
C ALA A 408 -3.71 -10.76 24.14
N LEU A 409 -3.73 -9.55 24.70
CA LEU A 409 -2.80 -8.49 24.36
C LEU A 409 -1.37 -8.85 24.76
N ALA A 410 -1.14 -9.45 25.92
CA ALA A 410 0.19 -9.87 26.33
C ALA A 410 0.83 -10.89 25.36
N GLN A 411 0.02 -11.77 24.75
CA GLN A 411 0.49 -12.72 23.74
C GLN A 411 0.72 -12.07 22.36
N THR A 412 -0.17 -11.18 21.95
CA THR A 412 -0.21 -10.65 20.56
C THR A 412 0.54 -9.34 20.38
N TRP A 413 0.74 -8.56 21.43
CA TRP A 413 1.32 -7.24 21.34
C TRP A 413 2.85 -7.33 21.25
N VAL A 414 3.40 -6.93 20.11
CA VAL A 414 4.84 -6.92 19.89
C VAL A 414 5.33 -5.47 19.83
N GLU A 415 6.18 -5.11 20.80
CA GLU A 415 6.85 -3.81 20.83
C GLU A 415 8.31 -3.95 20.42
N TYR A 416 8.70 -3.23 19.38
CA TYR A 416 10.08 -3.01 19.02
C TYR A 416 10.48 -1.63 19.53
N LYS A 417 11.31 -1.65 20.57
CA LYS A 417 11.95 -0.43 21.06
C LYS A 417 13.11 -0.07 20.15
N LYS A 418 13.25 1.22 19.87
CA LYS A 418 14.38 1.79 19.15
C LYS A 418 15.73 1.29 19.68
N ASP A 419 15.91 1.24 20.99
CA ASP A 419 17.17 0.82 21.62
C ASP A 419 17.54 -0.63 21.29
N ASP A 420 16.56 -1.54 21.21
CA ASP A 420 16.79 -2.93 20.82
C ASP A 420 17.25 -3.04 19.36
N LEU A 421 16.68 -2.23 18.47
CA LEU A 421 17.07 -2.18 17.05
C LEU A 421 18.50 -1.64 16.88
N VAL A 422 18.87 -0.62 17.65
CA VAL A 422 20.23 -0.08 17.68
C VAL A 422 21.21 -1.12 18.22
N LEU A 423 20.88 -1.78 19.34
CA LEU A 423 21.71 -2.82 19.93
C LEU A 423 21.94 -3.99 18.95
N ARG A 424 20.91 -4.45 18.25
CA ARG A 424 21.04 -5.49 17.23
C ARG A 424 21.99 -5.07 16.11
N SER A 425 21.91 -3.82 15.66
CA SER A 425 22.82 -3.29 14.63
C SER A 425 24.26 -3.11 15.13
N LEU A 426 24.43 -2.87 16.43
CA LEU A 426 25.72 -2.86 17.12
C LEU A 426 26.30 -4.25 17.35
N ILE A 427 25.50 -5.33 17.29
CA ILE A 427 25.99 -6.72 17.36
C ILE A 427 26.31 -7.25 15.96
N LEU A 428 25.48 -6.91 14.99
CA LEU A 428 25.63 -7.37 13.62
C LEU A 428 25.14 -6.27 12.65
N PRO A 429 26.02 -5.77 11.75
CA PRO A 429 25.64 -4.72 10.80
C PRO A 429 24.47 -5.16 9.92
N GLY A 430 23.46 -4.30 9.85
CA GLY A 430 22.22 -4.53 9.12
C GLY A 430 21.14 -5.29 9.88
N TRP A 431 21.43 -5.87 11.04
CA TRP A 431 20.46 -6.74 11.72
C TRP A 431 19.25 -5.96 12.26
N GLY A 432 19.45 -4.75 12.81
CA GLY A 432 18.34 -3.90 13.24
C GLY A 432 17.46 -3.45 12.06
N GLN A 433 18.04 -3.11 10.92
CA GLN A 433 17.29 -2.76 9.70
C GLN A 433 16.42 -3.92 9.20
N ILE A 434 16.95 -5.15 9.20
CA ILE A 434 16.16 -6.36 8.85
C ILE A 434 14.96 -6.51 9.79
N HIS A 435 15.17 -6.33 11.10
CA HIS A 435 14.10 -6.42 12.10
C HIS A 435 13.06 -5.31 11.98
N GLN A 436 13.49 -4.10 11.59
CA GLN A 436 12.58 -3.00 11.31
C GLN A 436 11.78 -3.19 10.00
N GLY A 437 12.08 -4.24 9.23
CA GLY A 437 11.42 -4.56 7.96
C GLY A 437 12.08 -3.92 6.73
N ASP A 438 13.13 -3.10 6.89
CA ASP A 438 13.96 -2.65 5.76
C ASP A 438 15.00 -3.72 5.41
N LYS A 439 14.49 -4.83 4.87
CA LYS A 439 15.29 -6.00 4.51
C LYS A 439 16.39 -5.64 3.52
N ARG A 440 16.14 -4.68 2.61
CA ARG A 440 17.10 -4.33 1.56
C ARG A 440 18.33 -3.63 2.14
N LEU A 441 18.14 -2.60 2.96
CA LEU A 441 19.26 -1.93 3.62
C LEU A 441 20.00 -2.89 4.54
N GLY A 442 19.25 -3.66 5.33
CA GLY A 442 19.83 -4.65 6.24
C GLY A 442 20.72 -5.69 5.55
N TRP A 443 20.25 -6.28 4.44
CA TRP A 443 21.07 -7.21 3.64
C TRP A 443 22.29 -6.54 2.99
N THR A 444 22.19 -5.26 2.64
CA THR A 444 23.30 -4.51 2.05
C THR A 444 24.43 -4.34 3.07
N TYR A 445 24.11 -3.92 4.30
CA TYR A 445 25.10 -3.82 5.38
C TYR A 445 25.70 -5.19 5.72
N LEU A 446 24.84 -6.21 5.93
CA LEU A 446 25.29 -7.54 6.31
C LEU A 446 26.23 -8.16 5.25
N SER A 447 25.85 -8.12 3.97
CA SER A 447 26.68 -8.66 2.88
C SER A 447 27.99 -7.90 2.70
N SER A 448 27.97 -6.57 2.83
CA SER A 448 29.18 -5.73 2.77
C SER A 448 30.13 -6.07 3.92
N SER A 449 29.60 -6.23 5.14
CA SER A 449 30.39 -6.61 6.30
C SER A 449 31.01 -8.00 6.15
N ILE A 450 30.23 -8.99 5.69
CA ILE A 450 30.76 -10.34 5.44
C ILE A 450 31.87 -10.31 4.37
N GLY A 451 31.64 -9.60 3.25
CA GLY A 451 32.62 -9.49 2.18
C GLY A 451 33.93 -8.83 2.63
N LEU A 452 33.84 -7.73 3.38
CA LEU A 452 35.01 -7.03 3.92
C LEU A 452 35.75 -7.89 4.96
N ALA A 453 35.03 -8.55 5.87
CA ALA A 453 35.62 -9.44 6.87
C ALA A 453 36.36 -10.62 6.21
N LEU A 454 35.72 -11.31 5.25
CA LEU A 454 36.36 -12.41 4.53
C LEU A 454 37.58 -11.94 3.73
N GLY A 455 37.48 -10.80 3.04
CA GLY A 455 38.61 -10.23 2.31
C GLY A 455 39.78 -9.85 3.23
N ALA A 456 39.49 -9.30 4.41
CA ALA A 456 40.49 -8.94 5.40
C ALA A 456 41.20 -10.17 5.96
N ILE A 457 40.44 -11.21 6.34
CA ILE A 457 40.98 -12.50 6.81
C ILE A 457 41.88 -13.12 5.73
N LEU A 458 41.40 -13.24 4.48
CA LEU A 458 42.19 -13.80 3.38
C LEU A 458 43.49 -13.00 3.16
N SER A 459 43.40 -11.67 3.15
CA SER A 459 44.57 -10.80 2.98
C SER A 459 45.57 -10.96 4.14
N SER A 460 45.11 -11.05 5.38
CA SER A 460 45.96 -11.32 6.54
C SER A 460 46.62 -12.69 6.48
N THR A 461 45.92 -13.73 6.04
CA THR A 461 46.50 -15.08 5.90
C THR A 461 47.58 -15.14 4.81
N LEU A 462 47.36 -14.50 3.66
CA LEU A 462 48.37 -14.41 2.59
C LEU A 462 49.58 -13.57 3.03
N GLY A 463 49.34 -12.48 3.76
CA GLY A 463 50.41 -11.68 4.36
C GLY A 463 51.26 -12.49 5.34
N TYR A 464 50.60 -13.32 6.17
CA TYR A 464 51.30 -14.23 7.09
C TYR A 464 52.16 -15.27 6.37
N MET A 465 51.62 -15.92 5.33
CA MET A 465 52.39 -16.88 4.53
C MET A 465 53.60 -16.23 3.85
N ALA A 466 53.42 -15.06 3.22
CA ALA A 466 54.53 -14.32 2.59
C ALA A 466 55.57 -13.84 3.62
N SER A 467 55.11 -13.48 4.83
CA SER A 467 56.00 -13.12 5.94
C SER A 467 56.82 -14.31 6.43
N GLN A 468 56.25 -15.53 6.45
CA GLN A 468 56.98 -16.74 6.80
C GLN A 468 58.05 -17.06 5.76
N ASP A 469 57.70 -17.05 4.46
CA ASP A 469 58.66 -17.30 3.36
C ASP A 469 59.86 -16.33 3.37
N TYR A 470 59.65 -15.09 3.81
CA TYR A 470 60.72 -14.10 3.97
C TYR A 470 61.62 -14.39 5.18
N GLN A 471 61.07 -14.91 6.29
CA GLN A 471 61.83 -15.21 7.51
C GLN A 471 62.81 -16.37 7.35
N ASP A 472 62.67 -17.19 6.31
CA ASP A 472 63.56 -18.30 5.98
C ASP A 472 64.97 -17.86 5.51
N ASN A 473 65.25 -16.55 5.46
CA ASN A 473 66.57 -15.94 5.18
C ASN A 473 67.22 -16.35 3.84
N ASP A 474 66.43 -16.76 2.83
CA ASP A 474 66.93 -16.94 1.46
C ASP A 474 66.98 -15.59 0.73
N PRO A 475 68.14 -15.15 0.19
CA PRO A 475 68.23 -13.94 -0.63
C PRO A 475 67.23 -13.90 -1.80
N ARG A 476 66.81 -15.07 -2.31
CA ARG A 476 65.82 -15.18 -3.39
C ARG A 476 64.42 -14.78 -2.95
N THR A 477 64.09 -14.84 -1.65
CA THR A 477 62.77 -14.50 -1.11
C THR A 477 62.68 -13.07 -0.58
N ALA A 478 63.72 -12.24 -0.74
CA ALA A 478 63.70 -10.85 -0.27
C ALA A 478 62.51 -10.03 -0.80
N HIS A 479 62.06 -10.28 -2.03
CA HIS A 479 60.87 -9.64 -2.62
C HIS A 479 59.55 -9.99 -1.91
N ARG A 480 59.50 -11.11 -1.17
CA ARG A 480 58.30 -11.53 -0.40
C ARG A 480 57.96 -10.56 0.72
N ARG A 481 58.92 -9.75 1.18
CA ARG A 481 58.66 -8.68 2.14
C ARG A 481 57.67 -7.66 1.59
N ASP A 482 57.80 -7.28 0.31
CA ASP A 482 56.91 -6.31 -0.32
C ASP A 482 55.52 -6.91 -0.54
N ASP A 483 55.45 -8.20 -0.91
CA ASP A 483 54.19 -8.95 -0.99
C ASP A 483 53.47 -8.98 0.37
N ALA A 484 54.20 -9.30 1.45
CA ALA A 484 53.65 -9.35 2.80
C ALA A 484 53.09 -7.98 3.23
N ASN A 485 53.86 -6.91 3.04
CA ASN A 485 53.43 -5.54 3.32
C ASN A 485 52.16 -5.18 2.52
N ALA A 486 52.13 -5.47 1.22
CA ALA A 486 50.97 -5.20 0.38
C ALA A 486 49.72 -5.97 0.83
N HIS A 487 49.88 -7.21 1.29
CA HIS A 487 48.78 -8.01 1.84
C HIS A 487 48.27 -7.46 3.19
N TYR A 488 49.16 -7.06 4.09
CA TYR A 488 48.78 -6.44 5.36
C TYR A 488 48.13 -5.06 5.17
N ASP A 489 48.61 -4.25 4.23
CA ASP A 489 48.01 -2.96 3.89
C ASP A 489 46.57 -3.13 3.37
N ARG A 490 46.35 -4.11 2.49
CA ARG A 490 45.00 -4.48 2.03
C ARG A 490 44.12 -4.95 3.19
N ALA A 491 44.64 -5.79 4.08
CA ALA A 491 43.90 -6.25 5.25
C ALA A 491 43.48 -5.07 6.15
N ASN A 492 44.39 -4.13 6.43
CA ASN A 492 44.11 -2.94 7.23
C ASN A 492 43.05 -2.06 6.58
N LEU A 493 43.13 -1.85 5.27
CA LEU A 493 42.10 -1.10 4.52
C LEU A 493 40.72 -1.78 4.61
N LEU A 494 40.67 -3.12 4.51
CA LEU A 494 39.43 -3.88 4.59
C LEU A 494 38.84 -3.88 6.00
N TRP A 495 39.67 -3.98 7.04
CA TRP A 495 39.23 -3.84 8.43
C TRP A 495 38.70 -2.42 8.72
N PHE A 496 39.37 -1.39 8.20
CA PHE A 496 38.89 -0.02 8.30
C PHE A 496 37.54 0.17 7.57
N GLY A 497 37.42 -0.38 6.37
CA GLY A 497 36.16 -0.43 5.64
C GLY A 497 35.06 -1.12 6.43
N LEU A 498 35.37 -2.26 7.06
CA LEU A 498 34.42 -2.99 7.90
C LEU A 498 33.96 -2.14 9.09
N GLY A 499 34.88 -1.47 9.79
CA GLY A 499 34.57 -0.54 10.87
C GLY A 499 33.65 0.60 10.41
N THR A 500 33.89 1.12 9.20
CA THR A 500 33.03 2.16 8.59
C THR A 500 31.62 1.63 8.30
N VAL A 501 31.49 0.41 7.75
CA VAL A 501 30.19 -0.23 7.52
C VAL A 501 29.46 -0.48 8.84
N TYR A 502 30.18 -0.88 9.88
CA TYR A 502 29.64 -1.10 11.22
C TYR A 502 29.06 0.18 11.82
N LEU A 503 29.86 1.26 11.81
CA LEU A 503 29.48 2.55 12.34
C LEU A 503 28.30 3.15 11.56
N THR A 504 28.36 3.09 10.23
CA THR A 504 27.27 3.60 9.37
C THR A 504 25.98 2.82 9.56
N SER A 505 26.04 1.49 9.71
CA SER A 505 24.86 0.68 10.02
C SER A 505 24.25 1.02 11.38
N ALA A 506 25.07 1.29 12.39
CA ALA A 506 24.59 1.67 13.72
C ALA A 506 23.98 3.07 13.72
N ILE A 507 24.60 4.04 13.05
CA ILE A 507 24.05 5.39 12.87
C ILE A 507 22.75 5.35 12.08
N ASP A 508 22.70 4.58 10.99
CA ASP A 508 21.49 4.40 10.21
C ASP A 508 20.37 3.80 11.06
N ALA A 509 20.65 2.78 11.87
CA ALA A 509 19.68 2.25 12.83
C ALA A 509 19.25 3.31 13.84
N LEU A 510 20.16 4.14 14.36
CA LEU A 510 19.84 5.21 15.30
C LEU A 510 18.92 6.28 14.69
N ILE A 511 19.10 6.62 13.41
CA ILE A 511 18.31 7.65 12.72
C ILE A 511 16.98 7.08 12.20
N SER A 512 17.01 5.89 11.59
CA SER A 512 15.86 5.31 10.92
C SER A 512 14.92 4.56 11.87
N SER A 513 15.41 4.09 13.02
CA SER A 513 14.60 3.38 14.00
C SER A 513 13.47 4.26 14.54
N LYS A 514 12.27 3.67 14.51
CA LYS A 514 11.08 4.20 15.16
C LYS A 514 10.56 3.13 16.09
N ASP A 515 10.07 3.53 17.24
CA ASP A 515 9.29 2.62 18.07
C ASP A 515 8.11 2.13 17.25
N ARG A 516 7.99 0.82 17.13
CA ARG A 516 6.89 0.18 16.42
C ARG A 516 6.22 -0.78 17.37
N SER A 517 4.94 -0.55 17.60
CA SER A 517 4.06 -1.56 18.13
C SER A 517 3.15 -2.07 17.03
N TYR A 518 3.05 -3.38 16.90
CA TYR A 518 2.02 -3.99 16.08
C TYR A 518 1.43 -5.19 16.81
N LEU A 519 0.32 -5.68 16.27
CA LEU A 519 -0.42 -6.79 16.81
C LEU A 519 -0.22 -8.01 15.92
N ASP A 520 0.39 -9.05 16.47
CA ASP A 520 0.69 -10.32 15.82
C ASP A 520 -0.37 -11.36 16.21
N LEU A 521 -1.44 -11.45 15.40
CA LEU A 521 -2.55 -12.36 15.67
C LEU A 521 -2.16 -13.83 15.61
N ASP A 522 -1.08 -14.19 14.92
CA ASP A 522 -0.68 -15.58 14.77
C ASP A 522 -0.05 -16.16 16.05
N ARG A 523 0.28 -15.29 17.01
CA ARG A 523 0.71 -15.68 18.36
C ARG A 523 -0.45 -15.93 19.32
N LEU A 524 -1.67 -15.56 18.93
CA LEU A 524 -2.82 -15.68 19.82
C LEU A 524 -3.23 -17.13 19.96
N ASN A 525 -3.11 -17.68 21.16
CA ASN A 525 -3.60 -19.01 21.49
C ASN A 525 -4.68 -18.93 22.58
N TRP A 526 -5.94 -18.99 22.17
CA TRP A 526 -7.08 -18.89 23.08
C TRP A 526 -7.12 -19.97 24.17
N SER A 527 -6.59 -21.17 23.91
CA SER A 527 -6.53 -22.21 24.95
C SER A 527 -5.55 -21.84 26.05
N GLU A 528 -4.41 -21.23 25.69
CA GLU A 528 -3.42 -20.76 26.67
C GLU A 528 -3.95 -19.56 27.47
N VAL A 529 -4.65 -18.62 26.81
CA VAL A 529 -5.32 -17.50 27.48
C VAL A 529 -6.32 -18.03 28.52
N ARG A 530 -7.13 -19.03 28.18
CA ARG A 530 -8.10 -19.63 29.11
C ARG A 530 -7.41 -20.33 30.28
N GLN A 531 -6.41 -21.16 30.00
CA GLN A 531 -5.65 -21.86 31.04
C GLN A 531 -4.97 -20.89 32.00
N SER A 532 -4.42 -19.77 31.50
CA SER A 532 -3.77 -18.78 32.36
C SER A 532 -4.79 -18.02 33.23
N LEU A 533 -5.99 -17.76 32.72
CA LEU A 533 -7.09 -17.18 33.51
C LEU A 533 -7.62 -18.15 34.57
N GLU A 534 -7.83 -19.43 34.22
CA GLU A 534 -8.25 -20.46 35.17
C GLU A 534 -7.19 -20.65 36.27
N ALA A 535 -5.91 -20.66 35.91
CA ALA A 535 -4.80 -20.71 36.87
C ALA A 535 -4.78 -19.47 37.79
N LYS A 536 -5.04 -18.27 37.27
CA LYS A 536 -5.14 -17.04 38.07
C LYS A 536 -6.36 -17.05 39.01
N ARG A 537 -7.50 -17.61 38.59
CA ARG A 537 -8.71 -17.76 39.43
C ARG A 537 -8.55 -18.80 40.54
N SER A 538 -7.67 -19.79 40.34
CA SER A 538 -7.42 -20.85 41.33
C SER A 538 -6.47 -20.43 42.47
N ARG A 539 -5.83 -19.28 42.35
CA ARG A 539 -4.95 -18.67 43.37
C ARG A 539 -5.71 -17.60 44.13
#